data_AF-A0AAD5GTS8-F1
#
_entry.id   AF-A0AAD5GTS8-F1
#
_cell.length_a   1.000
_cell.length_b   1.000
_cell.length_c   1.000
_cell.angle_alpha   90.00
_cell.angle_beta   90.00
_cell.angle_gamma   90.00
#
_symmetry.space_group_name_H-M   'P 1'
#
loop_
_entity.id
_entity.type
_entity.pdbx_description
1 polymer ?
#
loop_
_entity_poly.entity_id
_entity_poly.type
_entity_poly.pdbx_seq_one_letter_code
_entity_poly.pdbx_strand_id
1 'polypeptide(L)'
;GSMTDGMVVAVKQLSTNSRQGNREFLNEIGVISCLQHPNLVKLHGCCIEGDQLLLVYEYMENNSLANALFDSAKSGLMLDWPTRFNICIGIARGLAFLHEESRIKIVHRDIKATN
;
A
#
# COMPACT_ATOMS: atom_id res chain seq x y z
N GLY A 1 6.52 -9.85 8.10
CA GLY A 1 7.79 -10.55 8.39
C GLY A 1 8.80 -9.56 8.91
N SER A 2 9.98 -10.00 9.31
CA SER A 2 11.07 -9.11 9.73
C SER A 2 12.31 -9.37 8.88
N MET A 3 12.95 -8.30 8.40
CA MET A 3 14.23 -8.36 7.71
C MET A 3 15.38 -8.67 8.70
N THR A 4 16.56 -9.00 8.17
CA THR A 4 17.74 -9.37 8.97
C THR A 4 18.27 -8.23 9.84
N ASP A 5 17.97 -6.99 9.49
CA ASP A 5 18.27 -5.77 10.26
C ASP A 5 17.20 -5.44 11.31
N GLY A 6 16.15 -6.27 11.44
CA GLY A 6 15.04 -6.07 12.37
C GLY A 6 13.88 -5.23 11.81
N MET A 7 13.98 -4.72 10.58
CA MET A 7 12.90 -3.94 9.97
C MET A 7 11.66 -4.82 9.72
N VAL A 8 10.52 -4.43 10.29
CA VAL A 8 9.23 -5.11 10.10
C VAL A 8 8.63 -4.70 8.76
N VAL A 9 8.17 -5.68 7.98
CA VAL A 9 7.64 -5.48 6.62
C VAL A 9 6.36 -6.26 6.36
N ALA A 10 5.54 -5.73 5.45
CA ALA A 10 4.42 -6.45 4.86
C ALA A 10 4.87 -7.14 3.56
N VAL A 11 4.61 -8.44 3.44
CA VAL A 11 4.94 -9.23 2.24
C VAL A 11 3.64 -9.65 1.55
N LYS A 12 3.44 -9.17 0.33
CA LYS A 12 2.30 -9.53 -0.52
C LYS A 12 2.77 -10.56 -1.55
N GLN A 13 2.27 -11.78 -1.43
CA GLN A 13 2.49 -12.84 -2.40
C GLN A 13 1.42 -12.79 -3.48
N LEU A 14 1.83 -12.69 -4.74
CA LEU A 14 0.92 -12.69 -5.88
C LEU A 14 0.82 -14.11 -6.48
N SER A 15 -0.38 -14.45 -6.96
CA SER A 15 -0.62 -15.74 -7.62
C SER A 15 0.08 -15.79 -8.97
N THR A 16 0.94 -16.78 -9.16
CA THR A 16 1.72 -17.00 -10.39
C THR A 16 1.03 -17.87 -11.43
N ASN A 17 -0.09 -18.49 -11.05
CA ASN A 17 -0.91 -19.32 -11.94
C ASN A 17 -1.79 -18.51 -12.90
N SER A 18 -1.66 -17.18 -12.94
CA SER A 18 -2.50 -16.32 -13.76
C SER A 18 -1.69 -15.27 -14.52
N ARG A 19 -2.08 -15.00 -15.77
CA ARG A 19 -1.58 -13.84 -16.52
C ARG A 19 -1.87 -12.51 -15.81
N GLN A 20 -2.90 -12.49 -14.97
CA GLN A 20 -3.29 -11.33 -14.18
C GLN A 20 -2.25 -10.99 -13.11
N GLY A 21 -1.81 -11.97 -12.31
CA GLY A 21 -0.81 -11.77 -11.24
C GLY A 21 0.52 -11.24 -11.77
N ASN A 22 1.02 -11.76 -12.89
CA ASN A 22 2.23 -11.25 -13.54
C ASN A 22 2.08 -9.79 -14.00
N ARG A 23 0.91 -9.43 -14.54
CA ARG A 23 0.64 -8.05 -14.97
C ARG A 23 0.53 -7.10 -13.78
N GLU A 24 -0.14 -7.52 -12.71
CA GLU A 24 -0.26 -6.74 -11.47
C GLU A 24 1.11 -6.52 -10.84
N PHE A 25 1.96 -7.54 -10.78
CA PHE A 25 3.32 -7.45 -10.28
C PHE A 25 4.17 -6.44 -11.06
N LEU A 26 4.20 -6.57 -12.40
CA LEU A 26 4.97 -5.66 -13.26
C LEU A 26 4.45 -4.22 -13.18
N ASN A 27 3.13 -4.04 -13.07
CA ASN A 27 2.53 -2.73 -12.91
C ASN A 27 2.88 -2.13 -11.54
N GLU A 28 2.77 -2.88 -10.45
CA GLU A 28 3.12 -2.40 -9.10
C GLU A 28 4.61 -2.04 -9.01
N ILE A 29 5.52 -2.86 -9.55
CA ILE A 29 6.96 -2.51 -9.59
C ILE A 29 7.20 -1.29 -10.48
N GLY A 30 6.68 -1.28 -11.70
CA GLY A 30 6.95 -0.20 -12.66
C GLY A 30 6.40 1.15 -12.19
N VAL A 31 5.25 1.15 -11.52
CA VAL A 31 4.59 2.37 -11.05
C VAL A 31 5.10 2.79 -9.68
N ILE A 32 5.15 1.89 -8.69
CA ILE A 32 5.34 2.25 -7.28
C ILE A 32 6.83 2.39 -6.91
N SER A 33 7.75 1.68 -7.59
CA SER A 33 9.18 1.72 -7.25
C SER A 33 9.80 3.12 -7.31
N CYS A 34 9.23 4.03 -8.10
CA CYS A 34 9.72 5.39 -8.30
C CYS A 34 8.91 6.45 -7.55
N LEU A 35 7.93 6.06 -6.73
CA LEU A 35 7.07 6.98 -6.01
C LEU A 35 7.45 6.98 -4.53
N GLN A 36 7.78 8.16 -4.02
CA GLN A 36 8.04 8.38 -2.61
C GLN A 36 7.23 9.58 -2.16
N HIS A 37 6.27 9.33 -1.28
CA HIS A 37 5.41 10.37 -0.72
C HIS A 37 4.91 9.92 0.66
N PRO A 38 4.81 10.80 1.68
CA PRO A 38 4.37 10.43 3.02
C PRO A 38 2.95 9.83 3.12
N ASN A 39 2.13 10.01 2.09
CA ASN A 39 0.77 9.45 2.00
C ASN A 39 0.64 8.36 0.93
N LEU A 40 1.75 7.72 0.55
CA LEU A 40 1.77 6.52 -0.28
C LEU A 40 2.62 5.46 0.40
N VAL A 41 2.11 4.24 0.50
CA VAL A 41 2.84 3.12 1.10
C VAL A 41 4.09 2.82 0.27
N LYS A 42 5.23 2.80 0.94
CA LYS A 42 6.55 2.58 0.35
C LYS A 42 6.74 1.11 -0.01
N LEU A 43 7.03 0.86 -1.28
CA LEU A 43 7.57 -0.42 -1.74
C LEU A 43 9.08 -0.44 -1.45
N HIS A 44 9.52 -1.33 -0.56
CA HIS A 44 10.95 -1.56 -0.31
C HIS A 44 11.61 -2.33 -1.45
N GLY A 45 10.90 -3.27 -2.05
CA GLY A 45 11.42 -4.08 -3.14
C GLY A 45 10.52 -5.24 -3.51
N CYS A 46 11.08 -6.18 -4.27
CA CYS A 46 10.40 -7.39 -4.70
C CYS A 46 11.34 -8.59 -4.62
N CYS A 47 10.76 -9.79 -4.59
CA CYS A 47 11.49 -11.05 -4.77
C CYS A 47 10.83 -11.84 -5.91
N ILE A 48 11.68 -12.35 -6.80
CA ILE A 48 11.30 -13.20 -7.93
C ILE A 48 12.18 -14.43 -7.84
N GLU A 49 11.60 -15.55 -7.41
CA GLU A 49 12.32 -16.83 -7.31
C GLU A 49 11.42 -17.94 -7.83
N GLY A 50 11.81 -18.54 -8.96
CA GLY A 50 10.99 -19.53 -9.65
C GLY A 50 9.61 -18.99 -10.02
N ASP A 51 8.56 -19.60 -9.45
CA ASP A 51 7.16 -19.22 -9.61
C ASP A 51 6.64 -18.40 -8.42
N GLN A 52 7.51 -17.73 -7.66
CA GLN A 52 7.13 -16.89 -6.55
C GLN A 52 7.33 -15.42 -6.92
N LEU A 53 6.24 -14.65 -6.85
CA LEU A 53 6.24 -13.20 -7.02
C LEU A 53 5.83 -12.53 -5.71
N LEU A 54 6.81 -11.91 -5.05
CA LEU A 54 6.62 -11.26 -3.76
C LEU A 54 6.90 -9.77 -3.86
N LEU A 55 6.06 -8.96 -3.24
CA LEU A 55 6.27 -7.53 -3.05
C LEU A 55 6.44 -7.23 -1.57
N VAL A 56 7.43 -6.41 -1.26
CA VAL A 56 7.81 -6.09 0.11
C VAL A 56 7.55 -4.61 0.36
N TYR A 57 6.59 -4.33 1.22
CA TYR A 57 6.16 -2.98 1.60
C TYR A 57 6.57 -2.66 3.03
N GLU A 58 6.61 -1.37 3.34
CA GLU A 58 6.64 -0.93 4.74
C GLU A 58 5.45 -1.53 5.50
N TYR A 59 5.65 -1.83 6.77
CA TYR A 59 4.59 -2.37 7.61
C TYR A 59 3.75 -1.23 8.22
N MET A 60 2.44 -1.29 8.02
CA MET A 60 1.49 -0.34 8.58
C MET A 60 0.87 -0.91 9.86
N GLU A 61 1.30 -0.42 11.02
CA GLU A 61 0.92 -0.95 12.34
C GLU A 61 -0.61 -0.95 12.60
N ASN A 62 -1.31 0.06 12.09
CA ASN A 62 -2.76 0.24 12.30
C ASN A 62 -3.63 -0.47 11.24
N ASN A 63 -3.02 -1.27 10.35
CA ASN A 63 -3.72 -1.99 9.28
C ASN A 63 -4.54 -1.04 8.37
N SER A 64 -5.50 -1.58 7.62
CA SER A 64 -6.34 -0.81 6.71
C SER A 64 -7.35 0.09 7.45
N LEU A 65 -7.77 1.17 6.79
CA LEU A 65 -8.83 2.03 7.31
C LEU A 65 -10.16 1.27 7.49
N ALA A 66 -10.42 0.26 6.65
CA ALA A 66 -11.59 -0.61 6.78
C ALA A 66 -11.59 -1.37 8.12
N ASN A 67 -10.43 -1.83 8.59
CA ASN A 67 -10.32 -2.48 9.91
C ASN A 67 -10.68 -1.52 11.05
N ALA A 68 -10.24 -0.26 10.95
CA ALA A 68 -10.52 0.76 11.96
C ALA A 68 -11.98 1.27 11.92
N LEU A 69 -12.60 1.31 10.73
CA LEU A 69 -13.96 1.83 10.56
C LEU A 69 -15.06 0.77 10.76
N PHE A 70 -14.84 -0.46 10.31
CA PHE A 70 -15.89 -1.48 10.22
C PHE A 70 -15.66 -2.69 11.12
N ASP A 71 -14.44 -2.89 11.63
CA ASP A 71 -14.10 -3.94 12.60
C ASP A 71 -13.48 -3.33 13.88
N SER A 72 -13.98 -2.15 14.27
CA SER A 72 -13.47 -1.37 15.41
C SER A 72 -13.44 -2.16 16.72
N ALA A 73 -14.38 -3.07 16.91
CA ALA A 73 -14.44 -3.96 18.08
C ALA A 73 -13.24 -4.92 18.15
N LYS A 74 -12.67 -5.34 17.01
CA LYS A 74 -11.49 -6.22 16.96
C LYS A 74 -10.18 -5.45 16.83
N SER A 75 -10.19 -4.30 16.15
CA SER A 75 -8.98 -3.48 16.01
C SER A 75 -8.65 -2.71 17.28
N GLY A 76 -9.63 -2.45 18.15
CA GLY A 76 -9.44 -1.63 19.36
C GLY A 76 -9.19 -0.15 19.04
N LEU A 77 -9.29 0.25 17.77
CA LEU A 77 -9.07 1.61 17.31
C LEU A 77 -10.39 2.39 17.32
N MET A 78 -10.37 3.55 17.97
CA MET A 78 -11.48 4.51 17.95
C MET A 78 -11.01 5.79 17.27
N LEU A 79 -11.36 5.92 15.98
CA LEU A 79 -11.05 7.11 15.21
C LEU A 79 -12.04 8.21 15.55
N ASP A 80 -11.58 9.22 16.29
CA ASP A 80 -12.34 10.46 16.50
C ASP A 80 -12.44 11.29 15.21
N TRP A 81 -13.30 12.31 15.24
CA TRP A 81 -13.55 13.10 14.04
C TRP A 81 -12.30 13.86 13.54
N PRO A 82 -11.51 14.53 14.39
CA PRO A 82 -10.25 15.15 13.96
C PRO A 82 -9.29 14.16 13.28
N THR A 83 -9.15 12.93 13.80
CA THR A 83 -8.29 11.91 13.19
C THR A 83 -8.82 11.49 11.81
N ARG A 84 -10.13 11.26 11.68
CA ARG A 84 -10.75 10.94 10.38
C ARG A 84 -10.53 12.05 9.35
N PHE A 85 -10.66 13.31 9.77
CA PHE A 85 -10.42 14.45 8.90
C PHE A 85 -8.96 14.50 8.41
N ASN A 86 -8.00 14.26 9.29
CA ASN A 86 -6.59 14.18 8.93
C ASN A 86 -6.28 13.01 7.97
N ILE A 87 -6.94 11.85 8.16
CA ILE A 87 -6.84 10.72 7.22
C ILE A 87 -7.34 11.12 5.83
N CYS A 88 -8.50 11.79 5.74
CA CYS A 88 -9.03 12.28 4.46
C CYS A 88 -8.06 13.26 3.77
N ILE A 89 -7.44 14.18 4.53
CA ILE A 89 -6.41 15.08 4.00
C ILE A 89 -5.22 14.28 3.47
N GLY A 90 -4.74 13.29 4.21
CA GLY A 90 -3.64 12.42 3.79
C GLY A 90 -3.94 11.71 2.48
N ILE A 91 -5.13 11.11 2.35
CA ILE A 91 -5.60 10.44 1.12
C ILE A 91 -5.62 11.45 -0.04
N ALA A 92 -6.19 12.64 0.17
CA ALA A 92 -6.27 13.67 -0.86
C ALA A 92 -4.87 14.13 -1.31
N ARG A 93 -3.91 14.29 -0.39
CA ARG A 93 -2.52 14.63 -0.70
C ARG A 93 -1.83 13.54 -1.50
N GLY A 94 -1.99 12.27 -1.12
CA GLY A 94 -1.45 11.13 -1.87
C GLY A 94 -1.98 11.09 -3.30
N LEU A 95 -3.28 11.32 -3.47
CA LEU A 95 -3.92 11.38 -4.79
C LEU A 95 -3.46 12.59 -5.61
N ALA A 96 -3.38 13.78 -5.01
CA ALA A 96 -2.87 14.98 -5.66
C ALA A 96 -1.44 14.75 -6.17
N PHE A 97 -0.58 14.14 -5.34
CA PHE A 97 0.76 13.77 -5.74
C PHE A 97 0.76 12.85 -6.97
N LEU A 98 -0.03 11.76 -6.97
CA LEU A 98 -0.13 10.84 -8.11
C LEU A 98 -0.64 11.50 -9.40
N HIS A 99 -1.54 12.47 -9.27
CA HIS A 99 -2.20 13.12 -10.40
C HIS A 99 -1.41 14.30 -10.97
N GLU A 100 -0.68 15.04 -10.12
CA GLU A 100 -0.19 16.38 -10.46
C GLU A 100 1.30 16.58 -10.19
N GLU A 101 1.89 15.91 -9.20
CA GLU A 101 3.26 16.20 -8.75
C GLU A 101 4.26 15.11 -9.14
N SER A 102 3.81 13.86 -9.28
CA SER A 102 4.64 12.74 -9.70
C SER A 102 5.16 12.93 -11.13
N ARG A 103 6.35 12.38 -11.41
CA ARG A 103 6.95 12.42 -12.75
C ARG A 103 6.07 11.72 -13.80
N ILE A 104 5.41 10.65 -13.40
CA ILE A 104 4.46 9.90 -14.22
C ILE A 104 3.07 10.07 -13.60
N LYS A 105 2.11 10.57 -14.38
CA LYS A 105 0.75 10.80 -13.89
C LYS A 105 0.03 9.45 -13.82
N ILE A 106 -0.49 9.13 -12.64
CA ILE A 106 -1.02 7.81 -12.33
C ILE A 106 -2.44 7.94 -11.84
N VAL A 107 -3.36 7.20 -12.48
CA VAL A 107 -4.71 7.03 -11.94
C VAL A 107 -4.72 5.77 -11.09
N HIS A 108 -5.01 5.89 -9.79
CA HIS A 108 -4.98 4.76 -8.85
C HIS A 108 -5.97 3.63 -9.21
N ARG A 109 -7.17 3.99 -9.70
CA ARG A 109 -8.26 3.10 -10.16
C ARG A 109 -8.92 2.19 -9.11
N ASP A 110 -8.33 1.99 -7.94
CA ASP A 110 -8.89 1.13 -6.88
C ASP A 110 -8.87 1.82 -5.51
N ILE A 111 -9.42 3.03 -5.41
CA ILE A 111 -9.49 3.75 -4.12
C ILE A 111 -10.64 3.17 -3.28
N LYS A 112 -10.31 2.59 -2.13
CA LYS A 112 -11.24 1.99 -1.17
C LYS A 112 -10.61 1.89 0.22
N ALA A 113 -11.42 1.77 1.27
CA ALA A 113 -10.93 1.77 2.65
C ALA A 113 -9.99 0.60 3.03
N THR A 114 -9.94 -0.47 2.23
CA THR A 114 -9.01 -1.60 2.44
C THR A 114 -7.61 -1.34 1.87
N ASN A 115 -7.43 -0.27 1.10
CA ASN A 115 -6.19 0.12 0.43
C ASN A 115 -5.64 1.40 1.06
#